data_AF-A0A932SEL5-F1
#
_entry.id   AF-A0A932SEL5-F1
#
_cell.length_a   1.000
_cell.length_b   1.000
_cell.length_c   1.000
_cell.angle_alpha   90.00
_cell.angle_beta   90.00
_cell.angle_gamma   90.00
#
_symmetry.space_group_name_H-M   'P 1'
#
loop_
_entity.id
_entity.type
_entity.pdbx_description
1 polymer ?
#
loop_
_entity_poly.entity_id
_entity_poly.type
_entity_poly.pdbx_seq_one_letter_code
_entity_poly.pdbx_strand_id
1 'polypeptide(L)' 'MEQKKEKKHVCSICGKPSEATICHACEEKIRGEALEKKKEMEKAGRTDTGRR' A
#
# COMPACT_ATOMS: atom_id res chain seq x y z
N MET A 1 -0.79 -19.10 -32.19
CA MET A 1 0.03 -17.87 -32.00
C MET A 1 -0.65 -17.02 -30.95
N GLU A 2 -0.29 -17.20 -29.68
CA GLU A 2 -0.83 -16.38 -28.59
C GLU A 2 -0.11 -15.03 -28.58
N GLN A 3 -0.81 -14.01 -29.06
CA GLN A 3 -0.35 -12.62 -29.04
C GLN A 3 -0.33 -12.15 -27.58
N LYS A 4 0.81 -12.34 -26.89
CA LYS A 4 1.09 -11.63 -25.64
C LYS A 4 1.30 -10.16 -25.99
N LYS A 5 0.19 -9.42 -26.08
CA LYS A 5 0.21 -7.94 -26.08
C LYS A 5 1.08 -7.52 -24.89
N GLU A 6 2.22 -6.92 -25.20
CA GLU A 6 3.08 -6.28 -24.22
C GLU A 6 2.25 -5.16 -23.58
N LYS A 7 1.56 -5.51 -22.49
CA LYS A 7 0.78 -4.57 -21.71
C LYS A 7 1.79 -3.60 -21.16
N LYS A 8 1.77 -2.35 -21.63
CA LYS A 8 2.58 -1.27 -21.08
C LYS A 8 2.44 -1.34 -19.56
N HIS A 9 3.51 -1.71 -18.88
CA HIS A 9 3.48 -1.84 -17.43
C HIS A 9 3.32 -0.42 -16.87
N VAL A 10 2.17 -0.21 -16.24
CA VAL A 10 1.80 1.04 -15.58
C VAL A 10 1.42 0.70 -14.15
N CYS A 11 1.74 1.62 -13.25
CA CYS A 11 1.34 1.51 -11.87
C CYS A 11 -0.19 1.47 -11.78
N SER A 12 -0.72 0.45 -11.11
CA SER A 12 -2.18 0.28 -10.92
C SER A 12 -2.80 1.32 -9.98
N ILE A 13 -1.97 2.09 -9.26
CA ILE A 13 -2.41 3.12 -8.30
C ILE A 13 -2.46 4.51 -8.93
N CYS A 14 -1.39 4.90 -9.64
CA CYS A 14 -1.27 6.25 -10.19
C CYS A 14 -1.23 6.32 -11.72
N GLY A 15 -1.26 5.18 -12.42
CA GLY A 15 -1.24 5.11 -13.88
C GLY A 15 0.09 5.51 -14.54
N LYS A 16 1.11 5.85 -13.75
CA LYS A 16 2.44 6.20 -14.28
C LYS A 16 3.14 4.97 -14.87
N PRO A 17 3.92 5.12 -15.95
CA PRO A 17 4.74 4.03 -16.47
C PRO A 17 5.68 3.52 -15.38
N SER A 18 5.64 2.22 -15.13
CA SER A 18 6.44 1.58 -14.09
C SER A 18 6.57 0.12 -14.45
N GLU A 19 7.77 -0.43 -14.32
CA GLU A 19 8.01 -1.86 -14.58
C GLU A 19 7.27 -2.76 -13.57
N ALA A 20 7.06 -2.25 -12.36
CA ALA A 20 6.30 -2.92 -11.31
C ALA A 20 4.80 -2.63 -11.41
N THR A 21 3.98 -3.57 -10.92
CA THR A 21 2.52 -3.42 -10.80
C THR A 21 2.11 -2.19 -9.98
N ILE A 22 2.92 -1.85 -8.98
CA ILE A 22 2.79 -0.64 -8.15
C ILE A 22 4.17 0.02 -8.14
N CYS A 23 4.24 1.31 -8.49
CA CYS A 23 5.52 2.01 -8.48
C CYS A 23 6.04 2.22 -7.05
N HIS A 24 7.36 2.34 -6.89
CA HIS A 24 8.02 2.54 -5.59
C HIS A 24 7.37 3.65 -4.74
N ALA A 25 7.01 4.79 -5.35
CA ALA A 25 6.38 5.89 -4.64
C ALA A 25 5.00 5.51 -4.04
N CYS A 26 4.19 4.75 -4.79
CA CYS A 26 2.89 4.29 -4.29
C CYS A 26 3.06 3.17 -3.26
N GLU A 27 4.04 2.28 -3.45
CA GLU A 27 4.35 1.23 -2.49
C GLU A 27 4.78 1.82 -1.14
N GLU A 28 5.72 2.77 -1.14
CA GLU A 28 6.22 3.40 0.09
C GLU A 28 5.10 4.13 0.83
N LYS A 29 4.21 4.81 0.10
CA LYS A 29 3.03 5.46 0.69
C LYS A 29 2.10 4.45 1.36
N ILE A 30 1.73 3.36 0.67
CA ILE A 30 0.86 2.32 1.23
C ILE A 30 1.49 1.67 2.47
N ARG A 31 2.80 1.39 2.42
CA ARG A 31 3.54 0.85 3.57
C ARG A 31 3.56 1.84 4.74
N GLY A 32 3.78 3.13 4.47
CA GLY A 32 3.70 4.20 5.46
C GLY A 32 2.32 4.26 6.11
N GLU A 33 1.26 4.34 5.32
CA GLU A 33 -0.13 4.36 5.80
C GLU A 33 -0.47 3.12 6.65
N ALA A 34 0.00 1.93 6.25
CA ALA A 34 -0.21 0.71 7.02
C ALA A 34 0.52 0.71 8.38
N LEU A 35 1.76 1.23 8.41
CA LEU A 35 2.55 1.35 9.64
C LEU A 35 1.96 2.39 10.59
N GLU A 36 1.52 3.53 10.07
CA GLU A 36 0.85 4.57 10.85
C GLU A 36 -0.46 4.03 11.42
N LYS A 37 -1.28 3.36 10.59
CA LYS A 37 -2.53 2.75 11.04
C LYS A 37 -2.32 1.69 12.12
N LYS A 38 -1.28 0.86 12.01
CA LYS A 38 -0.90 -0.07 13.08
C LYS A 38 -0.54 0.69 14.37
N LYS A 39 0.26 1.75 14.28
CA LYS A 39 0.65 2.56 15.44
C LYS A 39 -0.55 3.26 16.08
N GLU A 40 -1.49 3.76 15.30
CA GLU A 40 -2.73 4.36 15.80
C GLU A 40 -3.62 3.31 16.47
N MET A 41 -3.73 2.10 15.90
CA MET A 41 -4.47 1.00 16.53
C MET A 41 -3.84 0.56 17.86
N GLU A 42 -2.51 0.45 17.95
CA GLU A 42 -1.83 0.12 19.21
C GLU A 42 -1.94 1.24 20.25
N LYS A 43 -1.98 2.50 19.81
CA LYS A 43 -2.17 3.66 20.69
C LYS A 43 -3.63 3.76 21.17
N ALA A 44 -4.59 3.50 20.29
CA ALA A 44 -6.02 3.47 20.62
C ALA A 44 -6.38 2.28 21.51
N GLY A 45 -5.75 1.12 21.30
CA GLY A 45 -5.88 -0.06 22.15
C GLY A 45 -5.32 0.09 23.57
N ARG A 46 -4.60 1.19 23.87
CA ARG A 46 -4.10 1.50 25.22
C ARG A 46 -5.04 2.40 26.03
N THR A 47 -6.14 2.87 25.45
CA THR A 47 -7.01 3.90 26.08
C THR A 47 -8.39 3.44 26.54
N ASP A 48 -8.77 2.18 26.40
CA ASP A 48 -9.98 1.60 27.03
C ASP A 48 -9.91 0.08 26.80
N THR A 49 -9.66 -0.79 27.78
CA THR A 49 -10.54 -1.14 28.90
C THR A 49 -9.76 -1.92 29.97
N GLY A 50 -9.99 -1.64 31.25
CA GLY A 50 -9.83 -2.67 32.29
C GLY A 50 -8.86 -2.40 33.45
N ARG A 51 -8.87 -1.21 34.05
CA ARG A 51 -8.57 -1.08 35.48
C ARG A 51 -9.88 -1.37 36.24
N ARG A 52 -10.09 -2.60 36.68
CA ARG A 52 -11.01 -2.94 37.76
C ARG A 52 -10.52 -4.16 38.51
#